data_AF-A0A958XM81-F1
#
_entry.id   AF-A0A958XM81-F1
#
_cell.length_a   1.000
_cell.length_b   1.000
_cell.length_c   1.000
_cell.angle_alpha   90.00
_cell.angle_beta   90.00
_cell.angle_gamma   90.00
#
_symmetry.space_group_name_H-M   'P 1'
#
loop_
_entity.id
_entity.type
_entity.pdbx_description
1 polymer ?
#
loop_
_entity_poly.entity_id
_entity_poly.type
_entity_poly.pdbx_seq_one_letter_code
_entity_poly.pdbx_strand_id
1 'polypeptide(L)'
;MQRYVSQLLTDLETATRNAPASSTYRFRHPFDNDDERDAPAYQLRYTHLNELFGLPSGIFPPSERLTKEQLTALLTAIENLWRAWTVSWDCPPRLTARRRYTVMVEILEQDSIPYNYESGAMINFCSRRSEKSCPFGESGQCWCDELDACVQHDMDTWEDGLEFQDVAPRTSSPLEELREWLDTDKPELSPWEIDEQADQWGELMDDEESLTWLFFYDQHRNQDPEEATEEQPSPEDYEDFDWHSEEDEFGDLPF
;
A
#
# COMPACT_ATOMS: atom_id res chain seq x y z
N MET A 1 -22.64 8.59 -35.95
CA MET A 1 -22.16 8.41 -34.57
C MET A 1 -22.27 6.97 -34.10
N GLN A 2 -23.42 6.28 -34.19
CA GLN A 2 -23.54 4.89 -33.71
C GLN A 2 -22.44 3.94 -34.22
N ARG A 3 -22.17 3.94 -35.54
CA ARG A 3 -21.11 3.12 -36.14
C ARG A 3 -19.71 3.40 -35.59
N TYR A 4 -19.44 4.66 -35.26
CA TYR A 4 -18.17 5.07 -34.69
C TYR A 4 -18.03 4.55 -33.26
N VAL A 5 -19.06 4.75 -32.44
CA VAL A 5 -19.10 4.25 -31.06
C VAL A 5 -18.99 2.72 -31.02
N SER A 6 -19.65 2.00 -31.92
CA SER A 6 -19.52 0.53 -31.98
C SER A 6 -18.10 0.09 -32.31
N GLN A 7 -17.41 0.79 -33.22
CA GLN A 7 -16.01 0.50 -33.54
C GLN A 7 -15.11 0.78 -32.34
N LEU A 8 -15.28 1.94 -31.70
CA LEU A 8 -14.53 2.30 -30.50
C LEU A 8 -14.71 1.28 -29.36
N LEU A 9 -15.94 0.76 -29.17
CA LEU A 9 -16.18 -0.29 -28.18
C LEU A 9 -15.44 -1.60 -28.53
N THR A 10 -15.37 -1.98 -29.80
CA THR A 10 -14.57 -3.13 -30.26
C THR A 10 -13.08 -2.92 -30.06
N ASP A 11 -12.59 -1.69 -30.29
CA ASP A 11 -11.19 -1.35 -30.07
C ASP A 11 -10.82 -1.41 -28.58
N LEU A 12 -11.68 -0.87 -27.71
CA LEU A 12 -11.54 -0.98 -26.25
C LEU A 12 -11.57 -2.42 -25.75
N GLU A 13 -12.48 -3.24 -26.29
CA GLU A 13 -12.55 -4.67 -25.96
C GLU A 13 -11.29 -5.41 -26.41
N THR A 14 -10.75 -5.08 -27.58
CA THR A 14 -9.49 -5.64 -28.09
C THR A 14 -8.31 -5.26 -27.19
N ALA A 15 -8.21 -3.99 -26.79
CA ALA A 15 -7.20 -3.51 -25.84
C ALA A 15 -7.35 -4.17 -24.46
N THR A 16 -8.58 -4.48 -24.03
CA THR A 16 -8.85 -5.21 -22.78
C THR A 16 -8.35 -6.65 -22.86
N ARG A 17 -8.55 -7.34 -23.98
CA ARG A 17 -8.06 -8.72 -24.18
C ARG A 17 -6.54 -8.81 -24.31
N ASN A 18 -5.90 -7.74 -24.77
CA ASN A 18 -4.45 -7.63 -24.87
C ASN A 18 -3.79 -7.24 -23.53
N ALA A 19 -4.58 -7.04 -22.47
CA ALA A 19 -4.04 -6.76 -21.15
C ALA A 19 -3.13 -7.90 -20.68
N PRO A 20 -2.02 -7.61 -19.98
CA PRO A 20 -1.18 -8.64 -19.43
C PRO A 20 -1.96 -9.50 -18.44
N ALA A 21 -1.65 -10.80 -18.43
CA ALA A 21 -2.24 -11.70 -17.43
C ALA A 21 -1.87 -11.18 -16.04
N SER A 22 -2.86 -11.04 -15.17
CA SER A 22 -2.63 -10.72 -13.76
C SER A 22 -1.63 -11.73 -13.21
N SER A 23 -0.46 -11.28 -12.76
CA SER A 23 0.53 -12.17 -12.18
C SER A 23 -0.07 -12.85 -10.95
N THR A 24 -0.41 -14.14 -11.08
CA THR A 24 -0.95 -14.95 -9.97
C THR A 24 0.07 -15.04 -8.83
N TYR A 25 1.35 -14.96 -9.17
CA TYR A 25 2.47 -14.87 -8.23
C TYR A 25 2.66 -13.43 -7.73
N ARG A 26 1.74 -12.94 -6.91
CA ARG A 26 2.08 -11.86 -5.98
C ARG A 26 2.73 -12.54 -4.79
N PHE A 27 4.05 -12.74 -4.85
CA PHE A 27 4.82 -13.08 -3.65
C PHE A 27 4.61 -11.92 -2.69
N ARG A 28 3.61 -12.04 -1.81
CA ARG A 28 3.52 -11.19 -0.63
C ARG A 28 4.70 -11.60 0.21
N HIS A 29 5.73 -10.79 0.20
CA HIS A 29 6.89 -11.08 1.03
C HIS A 29 6.36 -11.10 2.47
N PRO A 30 6.60 -12.15 3.26
CA PRO A 30 6.09 -12.24 4.64
C PRO A 30 6.64 -11.13 5.56
N PHE A 31 7.59 -10.33 5.05
CA PHE A 31 8.16 -9.16 5.69
C PHE A 31 7.89 -7.85 4.92
N ASP A 32 6.92 -7.81 4.01
CA ASP A 32 6.32 -6.53 3.59
C ASP A 32 5.56 -5.95 4.79
N ASN A 33 6.32 -5.43 5.75
CA ASN A 33 5.80 -4.49 6.74
C ASN A 33 5.28 -3.27 5.97
N ASP A 34 4.21 -2.66 6.44
CA ASP A 34 3.42 -1.57 5.82
C ASP A 34 4.20 -0.29 5.42
N ASP A 35 5.54 -0.31 5.42
CA ASP A 35 6.42 0.69 4.82
C ASP A 35 6.52 0.53 3.28
N GLU A 36 5.36 0.46 2.60
CA GLU A 36 5.20 0.52 1.13
C GLU A 36 5.81 1.81 0.50
N ARG A 37 6.39 2.71 1.30
CA ARG A 37 7.08 3.92 0.85
C ARG A 37 8.44 3.67 0.20
N ASP A 38 9.08 2.54 0.48
CA ASP A 38 10.43 2.23 -0.01
C ASP A 38 10.47 1.08 -1.03
N ALA A 39 9.34 0.77 -1.68
CA ALA A 39 9.38 -0.09 -2.87
C ALA A 39 10.35 0.52 -3.90
N PRO A 40 11.33 -0.25 -4.42
CA PRO A 40 12.39 0.29 -5.25
C PRO A 40 11.82 1.03 -6.45
N ALA A 41 11.97 2.37 -6.44
CA ALA A 41 11.48 3.28 -7.49
C ALA A 41 11.99 2.95 -8.91
N TYR A 42 12.92 2.01 -9.03
CA TYR A 42 13.57 1.56 -10.27
C TYR A 42 12.65 0.85 -11.28
N GLN A 43 11.40 0.50 -10.91
CA GLN A 43 10.47 -0.16 -11.82
C GLN A 43 9.30 0.71 -12.31
N LEU A 44 9.13 1.93 -11.79
CA LEU A 44 8.04 2.82 -12.21
C LEU A 44 8.39 3.47 -13.55
N ARG A 45 7.65 3.12 -14.60
CA ARG A 45 7.75 3.79 -15.90
C ARG A 45 6.59 4.76 -16.04
N TYR A 46 6.92 6.03 -16.29
CA TYR A 46 5.92 7.02 -16.67
C TYR A 46 5.53 6.76 -18.13
N THR A 47 4.27 6.37 -18.33
CA THR A 47 3.74 6.05 -19.66
C THR A 47 2.40 6.75 -19.82
N HIS A 48 2.10 7.19 -21.04
CA HIS A 48 0.76 7.69 -21.37
C HIS A 48 -0.22 6.54 -21.48
N LEU A 49 -1.42 6.70 -20.92
CA LEU A 49 -2.44 5.64 -20.96
C LEU A 49 -2.84 5.24 -22.39
N ASN A 50 -2.92 6.21 -23.32
CA ASN A 50 -3.16 5.93 -24.73
C ASN A 50 -2.10 5.03 -25.35
N GLU A 51 -0.82 5.26 -25.03
CA GLU A 51 0.28 4.40 -25.49
C GLU A 51 0.23 3.02 -24.83
N LEU A 52 -0.05 2.98 -23.52
CA LEU A 52 -0.19 1.75 -22.76
C LEU A 52 -1.28 0.83 -23.36
N PHE A 53 -2.42 1.39 -23.74
CA PHE A 53 -3.55 0.64 -24.31
C PHE A 53 -3.47 0.45 -25.83
N GLY A 54 -2.49 1.08 -26.50
CA GLY A 54 -2.38 1.07 -27.96
C GLY A 54 -3.52 1.80 -28.67
N LEU A 55 -4.10 2.83 -28.04
CA LEU A 55 -5.18 3.64 -28.60
C LEU A 55 -4.63 4.98 -29.14
N PRO A 56 -5.09 5.44 -30.31
CA PRO A 56 -4.68 6.75 -30.81
C PRO A 56 -5.33 7.88 -29.96
N SER A 57 -4.58 8.95 -29.74
CA SER A 57 -5.09 10.15 -29.05
C SER A 57 -6.21 10.83 -29.85
N GLY A 58 -7.18 11.43 -29.16
CA GLY A 58 -8.32 12.09 -29.80
C GLY A 58 -9.36 11.16 -30.41
N ILE A 59 -9.31 9.84 -30.12
CA ILE A 59 -10.33 8.89 -30.58
C ILE A 59 -11.65 9.03 -29.80
N PHE A 60 -11.63 9.62 -28.61
CA PHE A 60 -12.83 9.73 -27.79
C PHE A 60 -13.69 10.92 -28.25
N PRO A 61 -14.98 10.72 -28.57
CA PRO A 61 -15.86 11.81 -28.95
C PRO A 61 -16.24 12.66 -27.72
N PRO A 62 -16.49 13.97 -27.88
CA PRO A 62 -16.92 14.81 -26.77
C PRO A 62 -18.28 14.36 -26.21
N SER A 63 -18.44 14.49 -24.89
CA SER A 63 -19.61 13.98 -24.14
C SER A 63 -20.96 14.53 -24.62
N GLU A 64 -20.97 15.73 -25.19
CA GLU A 64 -22.16 16.39 -25.74
C GLU A 64 -22.74 15.67 -26.96
N ARG A 65 -21.92 14.94 -27.72
CA ARG A 65 -22.32 14.24 -28.94
C ARG A 65 -22.84 12.82 -28.69
N LEU A 66 -22.75 12.36 -27.45
CA LEU A 66 -23.12 11.00 -27.04
C LEU A 66 -24.53 10.96 -26.43
N THR A 67 -25.28 9.92 -26.77
CA THR A 67 -26.52 9.60 -26.06
C THR A 67 -26.18 9.06 -24.67
N LYS A 68 -27.14 9.10 -23.73
CA LYS A 68 -26.96 8.56 -22.38
C LYS A 68 -26.51 7.09 -22.40
N GLU A 69 -27.13 6.27 -23.26
CA GLU A 69 -26.82 4.85 -23.40
C GLU A 69 -25.40 4.60 -23.96
N GLN A 70 -25.01 5.35 -25.00
CA GLN A 70 -23.66 5.27 -25.56
C GLN A 70 -22.60 5.67 -24.53
N LEU A 71 -22.90 6.72 -23.77
CA LEU A 71 -22.00 7.22 -22.74
C LEU A 71 -21.83 6.21 -21.62
N THR A 72 -22.92 5.59 -21.14
CA THR A 72 -22.83 4.52 -20.14
C THR A 72 -22.07 3.30 -20.67
N ALA A 73 -22.28 2.92 -21.93
CA ALA A 73 -21.56 1.81 -22.54
C ALA A 73 -20.05 2.08 -22.64
N LEU A 74 -19.67 3.30 -23.04
CA LEU A 74 -18.26 3.71 -23.10
C LEU A 74 -17.62 3.78 -21.72
N LEU A 75 -18.32 4.33 -20.72
CA LEU A 75 -17.83 4.34 -19.34
C LEU A 75 -17.55 2.93 -18.84
N THR A 76 -18.51 2.01 -18.98
CA THR A 76 -18.33 0.62 -18.57
C THR A 76 -17.15 -0.04 -19.31
N ALA A 77 -16.99 0.23 -20.61
CA ALA A 77 -15.87 -0.30 -21.38
C ALA A 77 -14.51 0.24 -20.91
N ILE A 78 -14.42 1.54 -20.61
CA ILE A 78 -13.19 2.15 -20.07
C ILE A 78 -12.87 1.59 -18.68
N GLU A 79 -13.87 1.46 -17.81
CA GLU A 79 -13.69 0.87 -16.46
C GLU A 79 -13.21 -0.58 -16.53
N ASN A 80 -13.76 -1.37 -17.45
CA ASN A 80 -13.31 -2.74 -17.68
C ASN A 80 -11.88 -2.79 -18.21
N LEU A 81 -11.52 -1.89 -19.14
CA LEU A 81 -10.17 -1.76 -19.65
C LEU A 81 -9.19 -1.45 -18.51
N TRP A 82 -9.47 -0.43 -17.69
CA TRP A 82 -8.60 -0.06 -16.58
C TRP A 82 -8.44 -1.21 -15.57
N ARG A 83 -9.54 -1.90 -15.23
CA ARG A 83 -9.49 -3.08 -14.35
C ARG A 83 -8.65 -4.22 -14.94
N ALA A 84 -8.74 -4.48 -16.23
CA ALA A 84 -7.95 -5.52 -16.89
C ALA A 84 -6.44 -5.23 -16.85
N TRP A 85 -6.08 -3.95 -16.93
CA TRP A 85 -4.69 -3.47 -16.84
C TRP A 85 -4.22 -3.17 -15.41
N THR A 86 -4.94 -3.66 -14.39
CA THR A 86 -4.67 -3.42 -12.95
C THR A 86 -4.53 -1.94 -12.57
N VAL A 87 -5.15 -1.05 -13.36
CA VAL A 87 -5.22 0.36 -13.05
C VAL A 87 -6.37 0.56 -12.07
N SER A 88 -6.05 0.96 -10.84
CA SER A 88 -7.01 1.37 -9.82
C SER A 88 -7.37 2.84 -10.01
N TRP A 89 -8.63 3.18 -9.75
CA TRP A 89 -9.12 4.55 -9.84
C TRP A 89 -10.15 4.78 -8.76
N ASP A 90 -10.20 6.01 -8.24
CA ASP A 90 -11.21 6.40 -7.25
C ASP A 90 -12.04 7.58 -7.77
N CYS A 91 -13.27 7.28 -8.21
CA CYS A 91 -14.20 8.29 -8.70
C CYS A 91 -15.29 8.56 -7.65
N PRO A 92 -15.53 9.82 -7.28
CA PRO A 92 -16.61 10.16 -6.35
C PRO A 92 -17.97 9.67 -6.88
N PRO A 93 -18.82 9.03 -6.06
CA PRO A 93 -20.08 8.43 -6.51
C PRO A 93 -21.13 9.47 -6.91
N ARG A 94 -20.96 10.74 -6.50
CA ARG A 94 -21.91 11.83 -6.77
C ARG A 94 -21.74 12.48 -8.16
N LEU A 95 -20.74 12.05 -8.94
CA LEU A 95 -20.52 12.61 -10.27
C LEU A 95 -21.59 12.20 -11.26
N THR A 96 -22.02 13.17 -12.08
CA THR A 96 -22.83 12.84 -13.27
C THR A 96 -22.01 12.00 -14.25
N ALA A 97 -22.66 11.05 -14.94
CA ALA A 97 -21.98 10.19 -15.92
C ALA A 97 -21.22 10.99 -16.98
N ARG A 98 -21.79 12.13 -17.44
CA ARG A 98 -21.13 13.03 -18.40
C ARG A 98 -19.82 13.60 -17.87
N ARG A 99 -19.79 14.05 -16.61
CA ARG A 99 -18.56 14.57 -16.02
C ARG A 99 -17.54 13.46 -15.83
N ARG A 100 -17.97 12.30 -15.32
CA ARG A 100 -17.10 11.12 -15.14
C ARG A 100 -16.42 10.73 -16.45
N TYR A 101 -17.19 10.65 -17.53
CA TYR A 101 -16.65 10.35 -18.86
C TYR A 101 -15.63 11.38 -19.33
N THR A 102 -15.96 12.67 -19.17
CA THR A 102 -15.07 13.77 -19.60
C THR A 102 -13.73 13.70 -18.87
N VAL A 103 -13.76 13.54 -17.54
CA VAL A 103 -12.54 13.45 -16.72
C VAL A 103 -11.73 12.19 -17.05
N MET A 104 -12.39 11.03 -17.24
CA MET A 104 -11.68 9.80 -17.63
C MET A 104 -10.98 9.94 -18.99
N VAL A 105 -11.61 10.60 -19.96
CA VAL A 105 -11.03 10.86 -21.28
C VAL A 105 -9.88 11.87 -21.19
N GLU A 106 -10.02 12.94 -20.41
CA GLU A 106 -8.95 13.93 -20.19
C GLU A 106 -7.68 13.26 -19.64
N ILE A 107 -7.82 12.39 -18.62
CA ILE A 107 -6.69 11.63 -18.06
C ILE A 107 -6.08 10.65 -19.07
N LEU A 108 -6.92 9.94 -19.86
CA LEU A 108 -6.44 9.06 -20.93
C LEU A 108 -5.56 9.80 -21.93
N GLU A 109 -5.92 11.05 -22.26
CA GLU A 109 -5.28 11.86 -23.29
C GLU A 109 -4.05 12.64 -22.81
N GLN A 110 -4.06 13.15 -21.57
CA GLN A 110 -3.08 14.15 -21.14
C GLN A 110 -2.03 13.60 -20.17
N ASP A 111 -2.40 12.66 -19.29
CA ASP A 111 -1.56 12.31 -18.16
C ASP A 111 -0.59 11.17 -18.48
N SER A 112 0.67 11.39 -18.11
CA SER A 112 1.64 10.32 -17.94
C SER A 112 1.51 9.79 -16.51
N ILE A 113 1.14 8.53 -16.36
CA ILE A 113 1.01 7.91 -15.04
C ILE A 113 2.19 6.97 -14.78
N PRO A 114 2.65 6.87 -13.52
CA PRO A 114 3.59 5.82 -13.15
C PRO A 114 2.88 4.47 -13.21
N TYR A 115 3.30 3.60 -14.13
CA TYR A 115 2.77 2.27 -14.31
C TYR A 115 3.83 1.22 -13.98
N ASN A 116 3.45 0.24 -13.16
CA ASN A 116 4.23 -0.95 -12.87
C ASN A 116 3.46 -2.17 -13.40
N TYR A 117 4.16 -3.09 -14.06
CA TYR A 117 3.55 -4.30 -14.64
C TYR A 117 2.96 -5.25 -13.59
N GLU A 118 3.55 -5.30 -12.39
CA GLU A 118 3.14 -6.20 -11.30
C GLU A 118 2.06 -5.58 -10.42
N SER A 119 2.24 -4.33 -10.00
CA SER A 119 1.31 -3.64 -9.10
C SER A 119 0.23 -2.82 -9.81
N GLY A 120 0.37 -2.61 -11.13
CA GLY A 120 -0.49 -1.73 -11.90
C GLY A 120 -0.20 -0.25 -11.69
N ALA A 121 -1.25 0.57 -11.74
CA ALA A 121 -1.17 1.99 -11.44
C ALA A 121 -2.37 2.45 -10.60
N MET A 122 -2.24 3.61 -9.97
CA MET A 122 -3.33 4.29 -9.29
C MET A 122 -3.55 5.66 -9.91
N ILE A 123 -4.77 5.89 -10.38
CA ILE A 123 -5.20 7.18 -10.93
C ILE A 123 -5.99 7.92 -9.85
N ASN A 124 -5.41 9.03 -9.39
CA ASN A 124 -6.08 9.96 -8.49
C ASN A 124 -6.64 11.13 -9.31
N PHE A 125 -7.96 11.10 -9.54
CA PHE A 125 -8.65 12.18 -10.26
C PHE A 125 -8.61 13.52 -9.53
N CYS A 126 -8.43 13.52 -8.20
CA CYS A 126 -8.38 14.73 -7.39
C CYS A 126 -6.95 15.02 -6.94
N SER A 127 -6.34 16.06 -7.48
CA SER A 127 -5.01 16.53 -7.07
C SER A 127 -5.02 17.45 -5.84
N ARG A 128 -6.16 17.55 -5.12
CA ARG A 128 -6.41 18.39 -3.93
C ARG A 128 -5.62 19.73 -3.92
N ARG A 129 -6.25 20.79 -4.45
CA ARG A 129 -5.88 22.22 -4.28
C ARG A 129 -4.55 22.73 -4.86
N SER A 130 -3.76 21.96 -5.61
CA SER A 130 -2.62 22.58 -6.33
C SER A 130 -3.09 23.55 -7.43
N GLU A 131 -4.25 23.27 -8.03
CA GLU A 131 -4.90 24.11 -9.03
C GLU A 131 -6.21 24.70 -8.46
N LYS A 132 -6.47 25.97 -8.75
CA LYS A 132 -7.64 26.72 -8.24
C LYS A 132 -8.99 26.18 -8.72
N SER A 133 -9.01 25.22 -9.63
CA SER A 133 -10.20 24.62 -10.22
C SER A 133 -10.27 23.13 -9.93
N CYS A 134 -11.34 22.68 -9.27
CA CYS A 134 -11.60 21.26 -9.06
C CYS A 134 -11.89 20.56 -10.42
N PRO A 135 -11.25 19.41 -10.73
CA PRO A 135 -11.51 18.67 -11.97
C PRO A 135 -12.93 18.11 -12.02
N PHE A 136 -13.69 18.16 -10.93
CA PHE A 136 -15.09 17.75 -10.91
C PHE A 136 -16.07 18.91 -11.14
N GLY A 137 -15.55 20.14 -11.33
CA GLY A 137 -16.34 21.36 -11.54
C GLY A 137 -16.52 22.18 -10.26
N GLU A 138 -17.10 23.38 -10.41
CA GLU A 138 -17.27 24.37 -9.32
C GLU A 138 -18.33 23.96 -8.27
N SER A 139 -19.23 23.04 -8.61
CA SER A 139 -20.46 22.79 -7.86
C SER A 139 -20.34 21.71 -6.77
N GLY A 140 -19.18 21.52 -6.15
CA GLY A 140 -19.06 20.69 -4.93
C GLY A 140 -19.46 19.21 -5.07
N GLN A 141 -19.27 18.59 -6.25
CA GLN A 141 -19.57 17.16 -6.43
C GLN A 141 -18.48 16.23 -5.87
N CYS A 142 -17.39 16.80 -5.34
CA CYS A 142 -16.32 16.07 -4.67
C CYS A 142 -16.49 16.10 -3.14
N TRP A 143 -15.92 15.13 -2.45
CA TRP A 143 -15.92 15.07 -0.98
C TRP A 143 -14.87 15.98 -0.33
N CYS A 144 -14.13 16.79 -1.08
CA CYS A 144 -13.09 17.64 -0.50
C CYS A 144 -13.65 18.63 0.54
N ASP A 145 -14.78 19.27 0.25
CA ASP A 145 -15.40 20.21 1.19
C ASP A 145 -15.96 19.52 2.43
N GLU A 146 -16.57 18.33 2.27
CA GLU A 146 -17.06 17.52 3.39
C GLU A 146 -15.90 17.02 4.26
N LEU A 147 -14.82 16.57 3.63
CA LEU A 147 -13.61 16.11 4.32
C LEU A 147 -12.93 17.27 5.04
N ASP A 148 -12.79 18.44 4.41
CA ASP A 148 -12.23 19.63 5.03
C ASP A 148 -13.09 20.08 6.23
N ALA A 149 -14.42 20.01 6.12
CA ALA A 149 -15.33 20.31 7.23
C ALA A 149 -15.22 19.30 8.37
N CYS A 150 -15.10 18.00 8.08
CA CYS A 150 -14.87 16.97 9.09
C CYS A 150 -13.53 17.18 9.81
N VAL A 151 -12.45 17.43 9.06
CA VAL A 151 -11.13 17.69 9.65
C VAL A 151 -11.17 18.95 10.52
N GLN A 152 -11.83 20.02 10.07
CA GLN A 152 -11.98 21.23 10.88
C GLN A 152 -12.78 20.95 12.15
N HIS A 153 -13.88 20.19 12.07
CA HIS A 153 -14.67 19.82 13.24
C HIS A 153 -13.87 18.99 14.25
N ASP A 154 -13.08 18.02 13.78
CA ASP A 154 -12.24 17.18 14.63
C ASP A 154 -11.14 18.03 15.30
N MET A 155 -10.55 18.98 14.56
CA MET A 155 -9.60 19.96 15.09
C MET A 155 -10.22 20.84 16.17
N ASP A 156 -11.40 21.44 15.90
CA ASP A 156 -12.12 22.28 16.86
C ASP A 156 -12.47 21.48 18.13
N THR A 157 -12.93 20.24 17.96
CA THR A 157 -13.27 19.33 19.08
C THR A 157 -12.04 18.98 19.92
N TRP A 158 -10.88 18.80 19.27
CA TRP A 158 -9.62 18.54 19.95
C TRP A 158 -9.10 19.76 20.70
N GLU A 159 -9.18 20.95 20.11
CA GLU A 159 -8.82 22.23 20.74
C GLU A 159 -9.71 22.53 21.95
N ASP A 160 -11.02 22.37 21.82
CA ASP A 160 -11.96 22.49 22.94
C ASP A 160 -11.59 21.51 24.07
N GLY A 161 -11.24 20.26 23.71
CA GLY A 161 -10.80 19.24 24.67
C GLY A 161 -9.52 19.62 25.44
N LEU A 162 -8.62 20.37 24.83
CA LEU A 162 -7.43 20.90 25.50
C LEU A 162 -7.74 22.07 26.43
N GLU A 163 -8.67 22.96 26.06
CA GLU A 163 -9.13 24.03 26.95
C GLU A 163 -9.80 23.46 28.22
N PHE A 164 -10.44 22.29 28.12
CA PHE A 164 -10.92 21.53 29.28
C PHE A 164 -9.83 20.78 30.06
N GLN A 165 -8.60 20.67 29.56
CA GLN A 165 -7.46 20.16 30.33
C GLN A 165 -6.68 21.27 31.06
N ASP A 166 -6.94 22.54 30.75
CA ASP A 166 -6.58 23.68 31.61
C ASP A 166 -7.48 23.79 32.87
N VAL A 167 -8.17 22.70 33.24
CA VAL A 167 -8.87 22.55 34.53
C VAL A 167 -7.83 22.47 35.65
N ALA A 168 -7.46 23.66 36.14
CA ALA A 168 -6.50 23.94 37.20
C ALA A 168 -5.10 23.36 36.92
N PRO A 169 -4.00 24.07 37.27
CA PRO A 169 -2.70 23.42 37.28
C PRO A 169 -2.83 22.17 38.12
N ARG A 170 -2.63 20.98 37.52
CA ARG A 170 -2.48 19.74 38.30
C ARG A 170 -1.43 20.06 39.36
N THR A 171 -1.86 20.13 40.61
CA THR A 171 -0.98 20.51 41.71
C THR A 171 0.08 19.44 41.94
N SER A 172 -0.19 18.22 41.48
CA SER A 172 0.72 17.08 41.43
C SER A 172 1.31 16.94 40.02
N SER A 173 2.64 16.81 39.96
CA SER A 173 3.31 16.41 38.73
C SER A 173 2.83 15.00 38.31
N PRO A 174 2.66 14.70 37.01
CA PRO A 174 2.37 13.33 36.55
C PRO A 174 3.37 12.28 37.09
N LEU A 175 4.61 12.71 37.37
CA LEU A 175 5.66 11.87 37.93
C LEU A 175 5.47 11.61 39.43
N GLU A 176 4.78 12.52 40.12
CA GLU A 176 4.44 12.43 41.54
C GLU A 176 3.22 11.53 41.73
N GLU A 177 2.20 11.66 40.86
CA GLU A 177 1.06 10.72 40.78
C GLU A 177 1.53 9.28 40.48
N LEU A 178 2.47 9.12 39.54
CA LEU A 178 3.06 7.82 39.24
C LEU A 178 3.83 7.24 40.43
N ARG A 179 4.57 8.06 41.17
CA ARG A 179 5.29 7.63 42.38
C ARG A 179 4.33 7.23 43.49
N GLU A 180 3.29 8.01 43.72
CA GLU A 180 2.28 7.72 44.75
C GLU A 180 1.52 6.43 44.40
N TRP A 181 1.22 6.20 43.11
CA TRP A 181 0.65 4.93 42.65
C TRP A 181 1.61 3.75 42.86
N LEU A 182 2.89 3.89 42.49
CA LEU A 182 3.91 2.86 42.72
C LEU A 182 4.16 2.58 44.22
N ASP A 183 4.04 3.60 45.07
CA ASP A 183 4.18 3.43 46.52
C ASP A 183 2.91 2.83 47.16
N THR A 184 1.72 3.07 46.57
CA THR A 184 0.46 2.47 47.03
C THR A 184 0.40 0.98 46.70
N ASP A 185 0.92 0.59 45.54
CA ASP A 185 0.99 -0.81 45.09
C ASP A 185 2.29 -1.50 45.50
N LYS A 186 3.14 -0.86 46.31
CA LYS A 186 4.32 -1.52 46.85
C LYS A 186 3.85 -2.59 47.85
N PRO A 187 3.92 -3.89 47.51
CA PRO A 187 3.55 -4.92 48.48
C PRO A 187 4.40 -4.70 49.73
N GLU A 188 3.79 -4.82 50.91
CA GLU A 188 4.53 -4.90 52.18
C GLU A 188 5.34 -6.20 52.17
N LEU A 189 6.40 -6.24 51.37
CA LEU A 189 7.32 -7.36 51.31
C LEU A 189 7.95 -7.48 52.69
N SER A 190 7.79 -8.65 53.27
CA SER A 190 8.47 -8.98 54.50
C SER A 190 9.98 -8.87 54.23
N PRO A 191 10.81 -8.37 55.16
CA PRO A 191 12.26 -8.27 54.99
C PRO A 191 12.93 -9.55 54.49
N TRP A 192 12.32 -10.72 54.74
CA TRP A 192 12.80 -12.03 54.30
C TRP A 192 12.52 -12.36 52.83
N GLU A 193 11.51 -11.72 52.20
CA GLU A 193 11.19 -11.92 50.78
C GLU A 193 12.10 -11.10 49.86
N ILE A 194 12.70 -10.02 50.39
CA ILE A 194 13.65 -9.17 49.66
C ILE A 194 14.98 -9.91 49.45
N ASP A 195 15.43 -10.69 50.44
CA ASP A 195 16.68 -11.45 50.34
C ASP A 195 16.54 -12.63 49.36
N GLU A 196 15.42 -13.38 49.39
CA GLU A 196 15.18 -14.48 48.45
C GLU A 196 15.02 -14.00 46.98
N GLN A 197 14.37 -12.86 46.76
CA GLN A 197 14.26 -12.29 45.41
C GLN A 197 15.59 -11.73 44.92
N ALA A 198 16.39 -11.10 45.77
CA ALA A 198 17.70 -10.58 45.39
C ALA A 198 18.67 -11.70 44.97
N ASP A 199 18.66 -12.83 45.69
CA ASP A 199 19.45 -14.01 45.33
C ASP A 199 18.98 -14.62 44.00
N GLN A 200 17.66 -14.69 43.78
CA GLN A 200 17.07 -15.22 42.55
C GLN A 200 17.36 -14.33 41.33
N TRP A 201 17.31 -13.00 41.47
CA TRP A 201 17.69 -12.07 40.40
C TRP A 201 19.21 -12.06 40.15
N GLY A 202 20.03 -12.31 41.18
CA GLY A 202 21.47 -12.51 41.03
C GLY A 202 21.80 -13.73 40.17
N GLU A 203 21.17 -14.88 40.43
CA GLU A 203 21.35 -16.10 39.60
C GLU A 203 20.90 -15.88 38.14
N LEU A 204 19.80 -15.16 37.92
CA LEU A 204 19.26 -14.91 36.58
C LEU A 204 20.16 -13.97 35.76
N MET A 205 20.73 -12.95 36.40
CA MET A 205 21.66 -12.02 35.75
C MET A 205 23.03 -12.67 35.48
N ASP A 206 23.52 -13.54 36.36
CA ASP A 206 24.75 -14.30 36.12
C ASP A 206 24.58 -15.27 34.93
N ASP A 207 23.40 -15.88 34.76
CA ASP A 207 23.11 -16.76 33.63
C ASP A 207 22.95 -16.00 32.29
N GLU A 208 22.23 -14.87 32.27
CA GLU A 208 22.05 -14.05 31.07
C GLU A 208 23.31 -13.29 30.64
N GLU A 209 24.11 -12.77 31.58
CA GLU A 209 25.40 -12.15 31.26
C GLU A 209 26.39 -13.17 30.69
N SER A 210 26.34 -14.44 31.13
CA SER A 210 27.19 -15.50 30.56
C SER A 210 26.85 -15.80 29.08
N LEU A 211 25.57 -15.73 28.72
CA LEU A 211 25.09 -16.03 27.36
C LEU A 211 25.24 -14.83 26.42
N THR A 212 25.08 -13.60 26.91
CA THR A 212 25.31 -12.39 26.12
C THR A 212 26.80 -12.15 25.87
N TRP A 213 27.69 -12.45 26.82
CA TRP A 213 29.15 -12.37 26.59
C TRP A 213 29.64 -13.31 25.48
N LEU A 214 29.05 -14.51 25.35
CA LEU A 214 29.38 -15.46 24.27
C LEU A 214 29.00 -14.94 22.87
N PHE A 215 27.98 -14.09 22.76
CA PHE A 215 27.55 -13.54 21.47
C PHE A 215 28.40 -12.36 21.01
N PHE A 216 29.03 -11.61 21.93
CA PHE A 216 29.79 -10.40 21.59
C PHE A 216 31.32 -10.60 21.51
N TYR A 217 31.88 -11.68 22.07
CA TYR A 217 33.33 -11.88 22.16
C TYR A 217 33.92 -13.05 21.38
N ASP A 218 33.20 -13.69 20.44
CA ASP A 218 33.85 -14.47 19.38
C ASP A 218 34.40 -13.53 18.28
N GLN A 219 35.29 -12.64 18.70
CA GLN A 219 35.94 -11.63 17.86
C GLN A 219 36.91 -12.27 16.86
N HIS A 220 37.27 -13.55 17.04
CA HIS A 220 38.09 -14.32 16.11
C HIS A 220 37.31 -14.82 14.89
N ARG A 221 35.98 -14.90 14.94
CA ARG A 221 35.18 -15.32 13.79
C ARG A 221 34.89 -14.20 12.78
N ASN A 222 35.10 -12.94 13.17
CA ASN A 222 34.78 -11.75 12.36
C ASN A 222 36.01 -10.97 11.85
N GLN A 223 37.24 -11.48 12.02
CA GLN A 223 38.47 -10.73 11.69
C GLN A 223 39.28 -11.21 10.48
N ASP A 224 38.89 -12.27 9.78
CA ASP A 224 39.51 -12.64 8.49
C ASP A 224 38.52 -12.47 7.32
N PRO A 225 38.31 -11.24 6.80
CA PRO A 225 37.58 -11.03 5.56
C PRO A 225 38.41 -11.30 4.29
N GLU A 226 39.67 -11.76 4.41
CA GLU A 226 40.60 -11.86 3.26
C GLU A 226 40.83 -13.28 2.70
N GLU A 227 40.26 -14.34 3.28
CA GLU A 227 40.49 -15.73 2.77
C GLU A 227 39.23 -16.60 2.62
N ALA A 228 38.03 -16.00 2.64
CA ALA A 228 36.84 -16.66 2.12
C ALA A 228 36.73 -16.44 0.60
N THR A 229 37.66 -17.01 -0.17
CA THR A 229 37.36 -17.35 -1.56
C THR A 229 36.31 -18.46 -1.50
N GLU A 230 35.05 -18.07 -1.40
CA GLU A 230 33.94 -18.96 -1.72
C GLU A 230 34.17 -19.38 -3.17
N GLU A 231 34.73 -20.58 -3.35
CA GLU A 231 34.79 -21.24 -4.64
C GLU A 231 33.36 -21.25 -5.17
N GLN A 232 33.12 -20.46 -6.22
CA GLN A 232 31.83 -20.45 -6.88
C GLN A 232 31.53 -21.91 -7.25
N PRO A 233 30.38 -22.46 -6.82
CA PRO A 233 30.02 -23.82 -7.14
C PRO A 233 30.11 -23.99 -8.65
N SER A 234 30.86 -24.99 -9.07
CA SER A 234 31.06 -25.27 -10.47
C SER A 234 29.71 -25.70 -11.08
N PRO A 235 29.47 -25.49 -12.38
CA PRO A 235 28.24 -25.95 -13.02
C PRO A 235 27.99 -27.46 -12.86
N GLU A 236 29.04 -28.25 -12.62
CA GLU A 236 28.97 -29.69 -12.41
C GLU A 236 28.42 -30.06 -11.02
N ASP A 237 28.54 -29.17 -10.02
CA ASP A 237 28.00 -29.40 -8.67
C ASP A 237 26.46 -29.37 -8.61
N TYR A 238 25.81 -28.93 -9.69
CA TYR A 238 24.36 -28.90 -9.83
C TYR A 238 23.79 -30.08 -10.64
N GLU A 239 24.63 -30.96 -11.21
CA GLU A 239 24.16 -32.08 -12.04
C GLU A 239 23.65 -33.27 -11.23
N ASP A 240 24.00 -33.38 -9.94
CA ASP A 240 23.52 -34.45 -9.04
C ASP A 240 22.20 -34.08 -8.33
N PHE A 241 21.67 -32.88 -8.54
CA PHE A 241 20.36 -32.50 -7.99
C PHE A 241 19.25 -32.98 -8.93
N ASP A 242 18.93 -34.26 -8.79
CA ASP A 242 17.85 -34.92 -9.53
C ASP A 242 16.48 -34.38 -9.09
N TRP A 243 16.04 -33.30 -9.74
CA TRP A 243 14.69 -32.72 -9.57
C TRP A 243 13.58 -33.62 -10.12
N HIS A 244 13.89 -34.82 -10.63
CA HIS A 244 12.95 -35.71 -11.29
C HIS A 244 12.77 -37.04 -10.55
N SER A 245 12.28 -37.03 -9.31
CA SER A 245 11.67 -38.26 -8.78
C SER A 245 10.70 -38.05 -7.62
N GLU A 246 9.64 -37.28 -7.82
CA GLU A 246 8.37 -37.51 -7.10
C GLU A 246 7.20 -37.31 -8.08
N GLU A 247 7.17 -38.13 -9.13
CA GLU A 247 5.91 -38.50 -9.80
C GLU A 247 5.17 -39.50 -8.91
N ASP A 248 4.76 -39.09 -7.71
CA ASP A 248 3.91 -39.91 -6.84
C ASP A 248 2.47 -39.38 -6.82
N GLU A 249 1.66 -40.06 -7.62
CA GLU A 249 0.48 -40.76 -7.08
C GLU A 249 -0.67 -39.87 -6.55
N PHE A 250 -1.15 -38.93 -7.36
CA PHE A 250 -2.54 -38.44 -7.20
C PHE A 250 -3.51 -39.47 -7.80
N GLY A 251 -3.84 -40.46 -6.98
CA GLY A 251 -4.81 -41.51 -7.26
C GLY A 251 -6.20 -40.98 -7.60
N ASP A 252 -6.81 -41.64 -8.58
CA ASP A 252 -8.19 -41.48 -9.02
C ASP A 252 -9.21 -41.45 -7.87
N LEU A 253 -9.89 -40.31 -7.69
CA LEU A 253 -11.12 -40.25 -6.92
C LEU A 253 -12.32 -40.41 -7.87
N PRO A 254 -13.19 -41.41 -7.63
CA PRO A 254 -14.37 -41.62 -8.46
C PRO A 254 -15.45 -40.55 -8.19
N PHE A 255 -16.04 -40.06 -9.28
CA PHE A 255 -17.23 -39.20 -9.31
C PHE A 255 -18.50 -39.92 -8.84
#